data_AF-A0A4W5L5Y2-F1
#
_entry.id   AF-A0A4W5L5Y2-F1
#
_cell.length_a   1.000
_cell.length_b   1.000
_cell.length_c   1.000
_cell.angle_alpha   90.00
_cell.angle_beta   90.00
_cell.angle_gamma   90.00
#
_symmetry.space_group_name_H-M   'P 1'
#
loop_
_entity.id
_entity.type
_entity.pdbx_description
1 polymer ?
#
loop_
_entity_poly.entity_id
_entity_poly.type
_entity_poly.pdbx_seq_one_letter_code
_entity_poly.pdbx_strand_id
1 'polypeptide(L)' 'MDRCQPNMQQSNEEKGVEKCMDEYLKSIGFHRKKIAKDGSCLFRAVAEQVLHCQSLHTKVRATCVQYLKKNKENYEAVGS' A
#
# COMPACT_ATOMS: atom_id res chain seq x y z
N MET A 1 -1.00 -26.75 8.46
CA MET A 1 -0.53 -25.58 9.21
C MET A 1 -0.02 -24.64 8.12
N ASP A 2 -0.75 -23.65 7.65
CA ASP A 2 -1.16 -22.42 8.34
C ASP A 2 -2.61 -22.02 8.02
N ARG A 3 -3.43 -21.86 9.06
CA ARG A 3 -4.70 -21.13 8.99
C ARG A 3 -4.60 -19.97 9.96
N CYS A 4 -3.92 -18.89 9.57
CA CYS A 4 -4.05 -17.62 10.28
C CYS A 4 -5.42 -17.02 9.94
N GLN A 5 -6.34 -17.10 10.90
CA GLN A 5 -7.63 -16.39 10.85
C GLN A 5 -7.40 -14.87 10.82
N PRO A 6 -8.23 -14.09 10.11
CA PRO A 6 -8.23 -12.64 10.25
C PRO A 6 -8.92 -12.26 11.56
N ASN A 7 -8.17 -11.67 12.49
CA ASN A 7 -8.74 -11.03 13.68
C ASN A 7 -9.48 -9.74 13.25
N MET A 8 -10.78 -9.84 12.96
CA MET A 8 -11.64 -8.70 12.63
C MET A 8 -12.27 -8.10 13.90
N GLN A 9 -11.48 -7.33 14.65
CA GLN A 9 -12.03 -6.37 15.61
C GLN A 9 -11.60 -4.97 15.16
N GLN A 10 -12.27 -4.46 14.12
CA GLN A 10 -12.21 -3.05 13.76
C GLN A 10 -13.00 -2.25 14.79
N SER A 11 -12.33 -1.31 15.47
CA SER A 11 -12.96 -0.37 16.39
C SER A 11 -14.02 0.46 15.66
N ASN A 12 -15.04 0.89 16.40
CA ASN A 12 -16.20 1.58 15.80
C ASN A 12 -15.81 2.95 15.20
N GLU A 13 -14.73 3.56 15.68
CA GLU A 13 -14.19 4.84 15.20
C GLU A 13 -13.43 4.70 13.86
N GLU A 14 -12.66 3.62 13.67
CA GLU A 14 -11.98 3.35 12.38
C GLU A 14 -12.97 3.26 11.22
N LYS A 15 -14.13 2.65 11.47
CA LYS A 15 -15.22 2.55 10.48
C LYS A 15 -15.79 3.92 10.11
N GLY A 16 -15.87 4.84 11.06
CA GLY A 16 -16.32 6.22 10.83
C GLY A 16 -15.35 7.00 9.94
N VAL A 17 -14.05 6.90 10.24
CA VAL A 17 -13.00 7.55 9.44
C VAL A 17 -12.90 6.95 8.03
N GLU A 18 -12.97 5.62 7.90
CA GLU A 18 -12.99 4.95 6.58
C GLU A 18 -14.18 5.45 5.74
N LYS A 19 -15.36 5.61 6.35
CA LYS A 19 -16.56 6.11 5.66
C LYS A 19 -16.41 7.55 5.17
N CYS A 20 -15.95 8.48 6.02
CA CYS A 20 -15.74 9.88 5.61
C CYS A 20 -14.73 9.97 4.45
N MET A 21 -13.66 9.18 4.51
CA MET A 21 -12.68 9.15 3.42
C MET A 21 -13.24 8.56 2.13
N ASP A 22 -14.09 7.53 2.21
CA ASP A 22 -14.74 6.95 1.03
C ASP A 22 -15.75 7.91 0.39
N GLU A 23 -16.49 8.67 1.20
CA GLU A 23 -17.38 9.75 0.72
C GLU A 23 -16.60 10.85 0.00
N TYR A 24 -15.46 11.27 0.57
CA TYR A 24 -14.56 12.23 -0.07
C TYR A 24 -14.01 11.68 -1.40
N LEU A 25 -13.48 10.45 -1.42
CA LEU A 25 -12.99 9.85 -2.67
C LEU A 25 -14.09 9.82 -3.74
N LYS A 26 -15.31 9.46 -3.36
CA LYS A 26 -16.47 9.48 -4.28
C LYS A 26 -16.74 10.87 -4.84
N SER A 27 -16.68 11.92 -4.02
CA SER A 27 -16.96 13.29 -4.47
C SER A 27 -15.94 13.79 -5.49
N ILE A 28 -14.71 13.27 -5.45
CA ILE A 28 -13.65 13.55 -6.44
C ILE A 28 -13.54 12.47 -7.54
N GLY A 29 -14.53 11.59 -7.68
CA GLY A 29 -14.59 10.59 -8.77
C GLY A 29 -13.69 9.35 -8.57
N PHE A 30 -13.14 9.16 -7.38
CA PHE A 30 -12.31 8.02 -7.02
C PHE A 30 -13.05 7.03 -6.10
N HIS A 31 -12.47 5.84 -5.92
CA HIS A 31 -12.94 4.87 -4.94
C HIS A 31 -11.75 4.15 -4.29
N ARG A 32 -11.92 3.70 -3.05
CA ARG A 32 -10.90 2.92 -2.35
C ARG A 32 -10.93 1.46 -2.83
N LYS A 33 -9.78 0.95 -3.26
CA LYS A 33 -9.57 -0.49 -3.49
C LYS A 33 -8.94 -1.13 -2.25
N LYS A 34 -9.45 -2.29 -1.84
CA LYS A 34 -8.92 -3.02 -0.68
C LYS A 34 -7.53 -3.57 -1.01
N ILE A 35 -6.58 -3.34 -0.11
CA ILE A 35 -5.22 -3.86 -0.14
C ILE A 35 -5.00 -4.74 1.09
N ALA A 36 -4.26 -5.84 0.95
CA ALA A 36 -3.89 -6.67 2.08
C ALA A 36 -3.09 -5.87 3.13
N LYS A 37 -3.49 -5.97 4.40
CA LYS A 37 -2.84 -5.30 5.54
C LYS A 37 -1.61 -6.09 6.02
N ASP A 38 -0.62 -6.25 5.15
CA ASP A 38 0.65 -6.95 5.43
C ASP A 38 1.87 -6.03 5.27
N GLY A 39 3.07 -6.53 5.57
CA GLY A 39 4.33 -5.76 5.42
C GLY A 39 4.69 -5.37 3.98
N SER A 40 3.88 -5.78 2.99
CA SER A 40 4.02 -5.40 1.58
C SER A 40 2.91 -4.47 1.10
N CYS A 41 2.03 -3.97 1.98
CA CYS A 41 0.82 -3.23 1.61
C CYS A 41 1.10 -2.01 0.71
N LEU A 42 2.17 -1.27 0.95
CA LEU A 42 2.58 -0.15 0.10
C LEU A 42 2.84 -0.60 -1.34
N PHE A 43 3.67 -1.63 -1.51
CA PHE A 43 3.99 -2.17 -2.83
C PHE A 43 2.79 -2.85 -3.49
N ARG A 44 1.87 -3.45 -2.72
CA ARG A 44 0.61 -3.98 -3.23
C ARG A 44 -0.30 -2.88 -3.77
N ALA A 45 -0.41 -1.75 -3.05
CA ALA A 45 -1.17 -0.58 -3.51
C ALA A 45 -0.62 -0.04 -4.84
N VAL A 46 0.70 0.08 -4.95
CA VAL A 46 1.35 0.54 -6.19
C VAL A 46 1.19 -0.48 -7.32
N ALA A 47 1.37 -1.78 -7.05
CA ALA A 47 1.20 -2.83 -8.06
C ALA A 47 -0.25 -2.89 -8.58
N GLU A 48 -1.23 -2.64 -7.73
CA GLU A 48 -2.63 -2.53 -8.13
C GLU A 48 -2.90 -1.32 -9.03
N GLN A 49 -2.30 -0.16 -8.72
CA GLN A 49 -2.51 1.06 -9.51
C GLN A 49 -1.79 1.03 -10.87
N VAL A 50 -0.60 0.44 -10.93
CA VAL A 50 0.25 0.48 -12.14
C VAL A 50 0.10 -0.79 -13.00
N LEU A 51 -0.11 -1.94 -12.37
CA LEU A 51 -0.12 -3.25 -13.05
C LEU A 51 -1.47 -3.99 -12.90
N HIS A 52 -2.46 -3.37 -12.24
CA HIS A 52 -3.78 -3.97 -11.97
C HIS A 52 -3.71 -5.35 -11.28
N CYS A 53 -2.63 -5.61 -10.53
CA CYS A 53 -2.39 -6.92 -9.93
C CYS A 53 -1.54 -6.83 -8.65
N GLN A 54 -2.18 -6.98 -7.47
CA GLN A 54 -1.50 -6.94 -6.17
C GLN A 54 -0.43 -8.03 -5.99
N SER A 55 -0.53 -9.18 -6.67
CA SER A 55 0.47 -10.26 -6.52
C SER A 55 1.83 -9.87 -7.11
N LEU A 56 1.89 -8.85 -7.97
CA LEU A 56 3.13 -8.32 -8.55
C LEU A 56 3.88 -7.34 -7.62
N HIS A 57 3.47 -7.23 -6.35
CA HIS A 57 4.12 -6.35 -5.36
C HIS A 57 5.63 -6.61 -5.18
N THR A 58 6.08 -7.87 -5.33
CA THR A 58 7.51 -8.22 -5.26
C THR A 58 8.30 -7.64 -6.42
N LYS A 59 7.72 -7.61 -7.64
CA LYS A 59 8.31 -6.97 -8.81
C LYS A 59 8.46 -5.47 -8.59
N VAL A 60 7.39 -4.81 -8.14
CA VAL A 60 7.42 -3.37 -7.82
C VAL A 60 8.50 -3.07 -6.77
N ARG A 61 8.54 -3.84 -5.68
CA ARG A 61 9.57 -3.69 -4.64
C ARG A 61 10.99 -3.82 -5.19
N ALA A 62 11.25 -4.84 -6.01
CA ALA A 62 12.57 -5.05 -6.61
C ALA A 62 12.97 -3.88 -7.51
N THR A 63 12.06 -3.38 -8.35
CA THR A 63 12.30 -2.21 -9.20
C THR A 63 12.55 -0.94 -8.39
N CYS A 64 11.77 -0.71 -7.31
CA CYS A 64 12.01 0.42 -6.40
C CYS A 64 13.41 0.36 -5.78
N VAL A 65 13.83 -0.81 -5.26
CA VAL A 65 15.17 -0.96 -4.65
C VAL A 65 16.28 -0.77 -5.68
N GLN A 66 16.11 -1.29 -6.90
CA GLN A 66 17.07 -1.06 -7.99
C GLN A 66 17.19 0.43 -8.32
N TYR A 67 16.06 1.15 -8.38
CA TYR A 67 16.06 2.59 -8.61
C TYR A 67 16.76 3.36 -7.49
N LEU A 68 16.47 3.03 -6.22
CA LEU A 68 17.14 3.64 -5.07
C LEU A 68 18.65 3.41 -5.10
N LYS A 69 19.09 2.19 -5.44
CA LYS A 69 20.52 1.86 -5.58
C LYS A 69 21.19 2.62 -6.73
N LYS A 70 20.49 2.80 -7.84
CA LYS A 70 21.02 3.52 -9.01
C LYS A 70 21.19 5.02 -8.73
N ASN A 71 20.30 5.59 -7.93
CA ASN A 71 20.29 7.01 -7.59
C ASN A 71 20.76 7.24 -6.14
N LYS A 72 21.68 6.39 -5.68
CA LYS A 72 22.16 6.34 -4.29
C LYS A 72 22.60 7.72 -3.80
N GLU A 73 23.31 8.48 -4.63
CA GLU A 73 23.77 9.84 -4.33
C GLU A 73 22.65 10.85 -4.03
N ASN A 74 21.44 10.64 -4.56
CA ASN A 74 20.28 11.49 -4.30
C ASN A 74 19.50 11.09 -3.04
N TYR A 75 19.64 9.83 -2.60
CA TYR A 75 18.83 9.24 -1.54
C TYR A 75 19.63 8.89 -0.28
N GLU A 76 20.94 8.81 -0.36
CA GLU A 76 21.79 8.77 0.81
C GLU A 76 21.81 10.16 1.44
N ALA A 77 21.51 10.21 2.72
CA ALA A 77 21.73 11.41 3.50
C ALA A 77 23.21 11.78 3.36
N VAL A 78 23.49 13.01 2.90
CA VAL A 78 24.82 13.60 3.04
C VAL A 78 25.14 13.53 4.53
N GLY A 79 26.14 12.73 4.88
CA GLY A 79 26.40 12.30 6.26
C GLY A 79 26.50 13.47 7.23
N SER A 80 26.00 13.23 8.45
CA SER A 80 26.49 13.95 9.64
C SER A 80 27.92 13.53 9.95
#